data_AF-A0A958QKT0-F1
#
_entry.id   AF-A0A958QKT0-F1
#
_cell.length_a   1.000
_cell.length_b   1.000
_cell.length_c   1.000
_cell.angle_alpha   90.00
_cell.angle_beta   90.00
_cell.angle_gamma   90.00
#
_symmetry.space_group_name_H-M   'P 1'
#
loop_
_entity.id
_entity.type
_entity.pdbx_description
1 polymer ?
#
loop_
_entity_poly.entity_id
_entity_poly.type
_entity_poly.pdbx_seq_one_letter_code
_entity_poly.pdbx_strand_id
1 'polypeptide(L)'
;MDDQQLTTKQSDLQIQELEKLLNQSIMGYHHLFDKEQIAHILKKPTEEIDFFTVENMDIIQKLFNDLIKKSTMQEKQAFIERLDEKNFEILLRTYFHIVESTLLSSEHMKH
;
A
#
# COMPACT_ATOMS: atom_id res chain seq x y z
N MET A 1 31.28 6.98 12.16
CA MET A 1 30.69 5.69 11.72
C MET A 1 29.19 5.79 11.96
N ASP A 2 28.52 6.79 11.37
CA ASP A 2 27.22 7.25 11.89
C ASP A 2 26.11 7.27 10.82
N ASP A 3 26.45 7.37 9.54
CA ASP A 3 25.44 7.48 8.47
C ASP A 3 24.60 6.21 8.29
N GLN A 4 25.18 5.02 8.46
CA GLN A 4 24.45 3.74 8.27
C GLN A 4 23.43 3.44 9.39
N GLN A 5 23.58 3.99 10.60
CA GLN A 5 22.61 3.78 11.69
C GLN A 5 21.45 4.77 11.65
N LEU A 6 21.65 5.94 11.03
CA LEU A 6 20.59 6.93 10.80
C LEU A 6 19.63 6.47 9.70
N THR A 7 20.16 5.88 8.62
CA THR A 7 19.33 5.41 7.50
C THR A 7 18.40 4.26 7.88
N THR A 8 18.87 3.33 8.72
CA THR A 8 18.08 2.17 9.17
C THR A 8 16.96 2.56 10.12
N LYS A 9 17.21 3.47 11.06
CA LYS A 9 16.16 4.00 11.94
C LYS A 9 15.07 4.75 11.17
N GLN A 10 15.46 5.45 10.10
CA GLN A 10 14.50 6.17 9.26
C GLN A 10 13.62 5.20 8.46
N SER A 11 14.18 4.13 7.90
CA SER A 11 13.37 3.11 7.23
C SER A 11 12.38 2.42 8.18
N ASP A 12 12.79 2.15 9.43
CA ASP A 12 11.91 1.52 10.42
C ASP A 12 10.72 2.41 10.76
N LEU A 13 10.94 3.72 10.93
CA LEU A 13 9.86 4.69 11.17
C LEU A 13 8.88 4.79 9.99
N GLN A 14 9.40 4.73 8.76
CA GLN A 14 8.57 4.77 7.56
C GLN A 14 7.74 3.50 7.38
N ILE A 15 8.30 2.33 7.73
CA ILE A 15 7.56 1.06 7.77
C ILE A 15 6.45 1.12 8.82
N GLN A 16 6.75 1.60 10.03
CA GLN A 16 5.74 1.79 11.09
C GLN A 16 4.61 2.74 10.67
N GLU A 17 4.91 3.77 9.87
CA GLU A 17 3.88 4.66 9.33
C GLU A 17 2.97 3.95 8.34
N LEU A 18 3.52 3.11 7.46
CA LEU A 18 2.73 2.29 6.55
C LEU A 18 1.87 1.28 7.31
N GLU A 19 2.40 0.64 8.35
CA GLU A 19 1.63 -0.27 9.21
C GLU A 19 0.46 0.47 9.89
N LYS A 20 0.67 1.70 10.36
CA LYS A 20 -0.40 2.53 10.91
C LYS A 20 -1.49 2.81 9.88
N LEU A 21 -1.10 3.13 8.64
CA LEU A 21 -2.04 3.34 7.53
C LEU A 21 -2.87 2.08 7.23
N LEU A 22 -2.22 0.91 7.19
CA LEU A 22 -2.90 -0.36 6.98
C LEU A 22 -3.89 -0.66 8.12
N ASN A 23 -3.47 -0.46 9.37
CA ASN A 23 -4.33 -0.65 10.54
C ASN A 23 -5.55 0.29 10.52
N GLN A 24 -5.37 1.55 10.12
CA GLN A 24 -6.47 2.49 9.93
C GLN A 24 -7.41 2.05 8.80
N SER A 25 -6.86 1.51 7.70
CA SER A 25 -7.66 0.99 6.60
C SER A 25 -8.45 -0.27 6.94
N ILE A 26 -7.95 -1.13 7.83
CA ILE A 26 -8.75 -2.24 8.39
C ILE A 26 -10.00 -1.70 9.13
N MET A 27 -9.90 -0.52 9.75
CA MET A 27 -11.04 0.16 10.38
C MET A 27 -11.89 0.98 9.39
N GLY A 28 -11.60 0.92 8.08
CA GLY A 28 -12.33 1.63 7.02
C GLY A 28 -11.81 3.03 6.71
N TYR A 29 -10.69 3.47 7.31
CA TYR A 29 -10.09 4.77 7.01
C TYR A 29 -9.04 4.66 5.88
N HIS A 30 -9.41 5.11 4.69
CA HIS A 30 -8.56 5.04 3.47
C HIS A 30 -7.99 6.41 3.09
N HIS A 31 -7.09 6.96 3.91
CA HIS A 31 -6.56 8.32 3.72
C HIS A 31 -5.73 8.52 2.44
N LEU A 32 -5.18 7.44 1.87
CA LEU A 32 -4.30 7.51 0.72
C LEU A 32 -5.02 7.66 -0.63
N PHE A 33 -6.31 7.28 -0.69
CA PHE A 33 -7.02 7.14 -1.95
C PHE A 33 -8.37 7.82 -1.89
N ASP A 34 -8.79 8.43 -3.01
CA ASP A 34 -10.14 8.97 -3.13
C ASP A 34 -11.17 7.84 -3.33
N LYS A 35 -12.34 8.00 -2.73
CA LYS A 35 -13.46 7.03 -2.79
C LYS A 35 -13.87 6.68 -4.23
N GLU A 36 -13.83 7.63 -5.15
CA GLU A 36 -14.24 7.47 -6.54
C GLU A 36 -13.21 6.62 -7.29
N GLN A 37 -11.92 6.83 -7.01
CA GLN A 37 -10.84 6.05 -7.57
C GLN A 37 -10.86 4.60 -7.06
N ILE A 38 -11.06 4.40 -5.75
CA ILE A 38 -11.24 3.07 -5.15
C ILE A 38 -12.39 2.34 -5.85
N ALA A 39 -13.57 2.98 -5.92
CA ALA A 39 -14.75 2.38 -6.51
C ALA A 39 -14.55 2.07 -8.00
N HIS A 40 -13.84 2.92 -8.74
CA HIS A 40 -13.56 2.69 -10.15
C HIS A 40 -12.71 1.44 -10.38
N ILE A 41 -11.63 1.27 -9.61
CA ILE A 41 -10.72 0.13 -9.75
C ILE A 41 -11.37 -1.16 -9.22
N LEU A 42 -11.95 -1.14 -8.02
CA LEU A 42 -12.50 -2.36 -7.40
C LEU A 42 -13.74 -2.90 -8.13
N LYS A 43 -14.41 -2.10 -8.96
CA LYS A 43 -15.49 -2.58 -9.85
C LYS A 43 -14.98 -3.36 -11.06
N LYS A 44 -13.73 -3.19 -11.47
CA LYS A 44 -13.14 -3.93 -12.59
C LYS A 44 -12.84 -5.36 -12.09
N PRO A 45 -13.50 -6.40 -12.64
CA PRO A 45 -13.21 -7.78 -12.26
C PRO A 45 -11.74 -8.10 -12.55
N THR A 46 -11.03 -8.62 -11.57
CA THR A 46 -9.62 -9.01 -11.71
C THR A 46 -9.37 -10.18 -10.81
N GLU A 47 -8.93 -11.29 -11.39
CA GLU A 47 -8.54 -12.48 -10.65
C GLU A 47 -7.18 -12.23 -9.99
N GLU A 48 -7.04 -12.56 -8.71
CA GLU A 48 -5.80 -12.31 -7.96
C GLU A 48 -4.59 -13.02 -8.58
N ILE A 49 -4.80 -14.23 -9.12
CA ILE A 49 -3.74 -15.05 -9.75
C ILE A 49 -3.14 -14.38 -10.98
N ASP A 50 -3.95 -13.63 -11.73
CA ASP A 50 -3.52 -12.90 -12.92
C ASP A 50 -2.84 -11.58 -12.57
N PHE A 51 -3.05 -11.11 -11.34
CA PHE A 51 -2.56 -9.83 -10.86
C PHE A 51 -1.24 -9.94 -10.09
N PHE A 52 -1.02 -10.99 -9.30
CA PHE A 52 0.19 -11.20 -8.50
C PHE A 52 1.28 -12.02 -9.23
N THR A 53 1.55 -11.67 -10.50
CA THR A 53 2.60 -12.28 -11.32
C THR A 53 4.00 -11.83 -10.90
N VAL A 54 5.05 -12.56 -11.32
CA VAL A 54 6.46 -12.20 -11.05
C VAL A 54 6.79 -10.79 -11.54
N GLU A 55 6.32 -10.41 -12.73
CA GLU A 55 6.52 -9.06 -13.28
C GLU A 55 5.88 -7.98 -12.39
N ASN A 56 4.65 -8.23 -11.93
CA ASN A 56 3.96 -7.28 -11.07
C ASN A 56 4.59 -7.21 -9.68
N MET A 57 5.21 -8.27 -9.17
CA MET A 57 5.89 -8.24 -7.87
C MET A 57 7.03 -7.22 -7.82
N ASP A 58 7.84 -7.12 -8.88
CA ASP A 58 8.92 -6.14 -8.94
C ASP A 58 8.36 -4.70 -8.94
N ILE A 59 7.26 -4.48 -9.67
CA ILE A 59 6.57 -3.19 -9.72
C ILE A 59 5.99 -2.85 -8.35
N ILE A 60 5.30 -3.80 -7.71
CA ILE A 60 4.73 -3.65 -6.38
C ILE A 60 5.82 -3.25 -5.38
N GLN A 61 6.91 -4.01 -5.33
CA GLN A 61 8.03 -3.72 -4.41
C GLN A 61 8.58 -2.31 -4.64
N LYS A 62 8.76 -1.92 -5.90
CA LYS A 62 9.21 -0.56 -6.23
C LYS A 62 8.22 0.51 -5.77
N LEU A 63 6.94 0.34 -6.07
CA LEU A 63 5.90 1.32 -5.72
C LEU A 63 5.75 1.50 -4.20
N PHE A 64 5.75 0.40 -3.44
CA PHE A 64 5.69 0.48 -1.97
C PHE A 64 6.97 1.09 -1.39
N ASN A 65 8.15 0.72 -1.89
CA ASN A 65 9.40 1.35 -1.46
C ASN A 65 9.39 2.86 -1.73
N ASP A 66 8.89 3.30 -2.88
CA ASP A 66 8.83 4.72 -3.22
C ASP A 66 7.75 5.47 -2.42
N LEU A 67 6.65 4.80 -2.07
CA LEU A 67 5.61 5.32 -1.17
C LEU A 67 6.15 5.50 0.26
N ILE A 68 6.84 4.50 0.80
CA ILE A 68 7.43 4.50 2.16
C ILE A 68 8.46 5.62 2.31
N LYS A 69 9.23 5.91 1.25
CA LYS A 69 10.22 7.01 1.24
C LYS A 69 9.60 8.41 1.40
N LYS A 70 8.30 8.59 1.15
CA LYS A 70 7.62 9.89 1.34
C LYS A 70 7.40 10.14 2.82
N SER A 71 7.76 11.34 3.30
CA SER A 71 7.80 11.63 4.73
C SER A 71 6.47 12.15 5.28
N THR A 72 5.57 12.62 4.42
CA THR A 72 4.28 13.18 4.81
C THR A 72 3.13 12.55 4.04
N MET A 73 1.92 12.60 4.60
CA MET A 73 0.71 12.13 3.92
C MET A 73 0.49 12.86 2.60
N GLN A 74 0.77 14.15 2.55
CA GLN A 74 0.64 14.98 1.35
C GLN A 74 1.61 14.52 0.26
N GLU A 75 2.85 14.18 0.62
CA GLU A 75 3.82 13.63 -0.34
C GLU A 75 3.44 12.22 -0.84
N LYS A 76 2.84 11.39 0.02
CA LYS A 76 2.32 10.07 -0.36
C LYS A 76 1.16 10.23 -1.36
N GLN A 77 0.20 11.10 -1.07
CA GLN A 77 -0.92 11.40 -1.97
C GLN A 77 -0.42 11.98 -3.31
N ALA A 78 0.46 12.98 -3.27
CA ALA A 78 1.04 13.57 -4.48
C ALA A 78 1.86 12.56 -5.31
N PHE A 79 2.46 11.56 -4.69
CA PHE A 79 3.09 10.46 -5.40
C PHE A 79 2.07 9.58 -6.11
N ILE A 80 1.01 9.17 -5.39
CA ILE A 80 -0.08 8.33 -5.92
C ILE A 80 -0.77 9.03 -7.11
N GLU A 81 -1.08 10.32 -7.00
CA GLU A 81 -1.72 11.12 -8.05
C GLU A 81 -0.88 11.26 -9.32
N ARG A 82 0.44 11.05 -9.23
CA ARG A 82 1.37 11.14 -10.37
C ARG A 82 1.61 9.79 -11.04
N LEU A 83 1.12 8.70 -10.47
CA LEU A 83 1.22 7.39 -11.09
C LEU A 83 0.36 7.36 -12.36
N ASP A 84 0.86 6.68 -13.38
CA ASP A 84 0.04 6.28 -14.52
C ASP A 84 -0.99 5.23 -14.08
N GLU A 85 -2.06 5.08 -14.88
CA GLU A 85 -3.21 4.24 -14.53
C GLU A 85 -2.80 2.81 -14.13
N LYS A 86 -1.83 2.22 -14.85
CA LYS A 86 -1.34 0.86 -14.54
C LYS A 86 -0.72 0.79 -13.16
N ASN A 87 0.22 1.69 -12.82
CA ASN A 87 0.91 1.64 -11.53
C ASN A 87 -0.01 2.05 -10.38
N PHE A 88 -0.93 2.99 -10.62
CA PHE A 88 -1.97 3.34 -9.65
C PHE A 88 -2.86 2.14 -9.32
N GLU A 89 -3.39 1.46 -10.34
CA GLU A 89 -4.20 0.26 -10.18
C GLU A 89 -3.41 -0.83 -9.45
N ILE A 90 -2.13 -1.01 -9.79
CA ILE A 90 -1.29 -2.00 -9.14
C ILE A 90 -1.17 -1.71 -7.63
N LEU A 91 -0.78 -0.49 -7.28
CA LEU A 91 -0.60 -0.08 -5.90
C LEU A 91 -1.90 -0.22 -5.09
N LEU A 92 -3.03 0.24 -5.64
CA LEU A 92 -4.32 0.21 -4.96
C LEU A 92 -4.78 -1.23 -4.71
N ARG A 93 -4.73 -2.09 -5.72
CA ARG A 93 -5.16 -3.49 -5.55
C ARG A 93 -4.29 -4.23 -4.54
N THR A 94 -2.98 -4.06 -4.60
CA THR A 94 -2.10 -4.67 -3.59
C THR A 94 -2.37 -4.14 -2.19
N TYR A 95 -2.58 -2.82 -2.05
CA TYR A 95 -2.92 -2.22 -0.77
C TYR A 95 -4.18 -2.85 -0.15
N PHE A 96 -5.26 -2.96 -0.93
CA PHE A 96 -6.51 -3.55 -0.45
C PHE A 96 -6.41 -5.06 -0.23
N HIS A 97 -5.63 -5.78 -1.03
CA HIS A 97 -5.36 -7.20 -0.80
C HIS A 97 -4.64 -7.43 0.55
N ILE A 98 -3.68 -6.59 0.92
CA ILE A 98 -3.02 -6.67 2.25
C ILE A 98 -4.02 -6.40 3.37
N VAL A 99 -4.89 -5.38 3.21
CA VAL A 99 -5.93 -5.05 4.19
C VAL A 99 -6.91 -6.20 4.37
N GLU A 100 -7.40 -6.78 3.26
CA GLU A 100 -8.33 -7.91 3.27
C GLU A 100 -7.69 -9.17 3.86
N SER A 101 -6.48 -9.53 3.43
CA SER A 101 -5.73 -10.67 3.97
C SER A 101 -5.52 -10.56 5.49
N THR A 102 -5.24 -9.34 5.97
CA THR A 102 -5.08 -9.09 7.41
C THR A 102 -6.41 -9.21 8.15
N LEU A 103 -7.51 -8.70 7.58
CA LEU A 103 -8.86 -8.82 8.14
C LEU A 103 -9.26 -10.30 8.28
N LEU A 104 -9.14 -11.07 7.20
CA LEU A 104 -9.45 -12.50 7.18
C LEU A 104 -8.61 -13.28 8.20
N SER A 105 -7.33 -12.96 8.31
CA SER A 105 -6.43 -13.60 9.28
C SER A 105 -6.83 -13.26 10.73
N SER A 106 -7.29 -12.03 10.99
CA SER A 106 -7.74 -11.59 12.32
C SER A 106 -9.07 -12.21 12.76
N GLU A 107 -9.96 -12.55 11.81
CA GLU A 107 -11.24 -13.22 12.09
C GLU A 107 -11.05 -14.70 12.44
N HIS A 108 -10.11 -15.38 11.78
CA HIS A 108 -9.79 -16.79 12.08
C HIS A 108 -9.22 -17.01 13.49
N MET A 109 -8.66 -15.98 14.14
CA MET A 109 -8.14 -16.07 15.51
C MET A 109 -9.20 -15.88 16.61
N LYS A 110 -10.46 -15.53 16.26
CA LYS A 110 -11.55 -15.28 17.23
C LYS A 110 -12.46 -16.49 17.49
N HIS A 111 -12.12 -17.68 17.00
CA HIS A 111 -12.85 -18.93 17.20
C HIS A 111 -11.96 -20.00 17.84
#